data_AF-A0A979G8V8-F1
#
_entry.id   AF-A0A979G8V8-F1
#
_cell.length_a   1.000
_cell.length_b   1.000
_cell.length_c   1.000
_cell.angle_alpha   90.00
_cell.angle_beta   90.00
_cell.angle_gamma   90.00
#
_symmetry.space_group_name_H-M   'P 1'
#
loop_
_entity.id
_entity.type
_entity.pdbx_description
1 polymer ?
#
loop_
_entity_poly.entity_id
_entity_poly.type
_entity_poly.pdbx_seq_one_letter_code
_entity_poly.pdbx_strand_id
1 'polypeptide(L)'
;MAADNKQIAQVSKNGIISLLLLLLGYGVMAQSAPTDDSMLLRRIYDESLLHSEAYHNLQELTTTIGERLTGTPQATQTIEWGRTLLKKAGADSVYLQKVWVPRWNRGKIASASVPYKDNTMQLNICALGGSIGTNGRLTAPVIEIRSWRQLDSLPAKDVRGKIVFFNRPMDPRIIEPFTAYLEAVDQRNTGAVAAARKGAIATIVRSLTLSKDDLPHTGAVSYDSSVAMIPAAAVSTNGADWLSKALIQKPELRLSLELDCQRLTDVASANVIAEIKGTVAPNEVVTIGAHIDSWDLSESASDDGAGLVQVIDALRILRTVLPHPARTIRIILYINEENGNRGGLQYAAWARQSREQHLAVFETDAGGFFPHGFRIDAAPEIMAIFKNRSTLFRPYKADGLTPQHRGVDIGPMKGIAKAVISLDCDDQRLFDIHHSAADTFDKVSKRELELGAAALAGMAALTSEHGLDVPAPFSNIRSARQTFFVAGQIGINEGRGKKTSFKEETTQALTNVQQALASAGLTLGDVVNVTVYLREIKQLNDFNEVYRTFFSAPYPARTLVQVDKLVKDAAVEISVVAGN
;
A
#
# COMPACT_ATOMS: atom_id res chain seq x y z
N MET A 1 -42.73 54.94 53.35
CA MET A 1 -44.01 55.65 53.51
C MET A 1 -44.04 56.75 52.47
N ALA A 2 -45.03 56.97 51.63
CA ALA A 2 -46.23 56.26 51.21
C ALA A 2 -46.67 57.02 49.94
N ALA A 3 -47.14 56.33 48.89
CA ALA A 3 -48.48 56.50 48.27
C ALA A 3 -48.75 57.90 47.67
N ASP A 4 -49.42 58.11 46.55
CA ASP A 4 -50.09 57.31 45.53
C ASP A 4 -50.53 58.37 44.50
N ASN A 5 -50.47 58.08 43.20
CA ASN A 5 -51.65 58.24 42.34
C ASN A 5 -51.38 57.76 40.92
N LYS A 6 -52.17 56.77 40.54
CA LYS A 6 -52.27 56.15 39.22
C LYS A 6 -53.05 57.03 38.24
N GLN A 7 -52.92 56.63 36.97
CA GLN A 7 -53.93 56.68 35.89
C GLN A 7 -53.99 58.04 35.15
N ILE A 8 -54.00 58.14 33.81
CA ILE A 8 -54.56 57.29 32.75
C ILE A 8 -53.79 57.49 31.42
N ALA A 9 -53.67 56.37 30.70
CA ALA A 9 -53.48 56.13 29.26
C ALA A 9 -53.20 57.28 28.28
N GLN A 10 -52.23 57.06 27.38
CA GLN A 10 -52.42 56.78 25.94
C GLN A 10 -51.13 57.10 25.18
N VAL A 11 -50.20 56.12 25.08
CA VAL A 11 -49.05 56.23 24.17
C VAL A 11 -49.21 55.22 23.05
N SER A 12 -49.20 55.80 21.85
CA SER A 12 -49.32 55.21 20.54
C SER A 12 -48.27 54.13 20.27
N LYS A 13 -48.77 53.04 19.68
CA LYS A 13 -48.09 52.13 18.74
C LYS A 13 -46.93 52.81 18.03
N ASN A 14 -45.69 52.40 18.32
CA ASN A 14 -44.51 52.40 17.42
C ASN A 14 -43.24 52.00 18.20
N GLY A 15 -43.23 50.80 18.81
CA GLY A 15 -42.08 50.36 19.60
C GLY A 15 -41.94 48.84 19.82
N ILE A 16 -42.60 47.99 19.02
CA ILE A 16 -42.50 46.52 19.14
C ILE A 16 -42.31 45.88 17.74
N ILE A 17 -41.53 46.52 16.88
CA ILE A 17 -41.00 45.90 15.64
C ILE A 17 -39.52 46.29 15.52
N SER A 18 -38.73 46.03 16.56
CA SER A 18 -37.25 46.14 16.47
C SER A 18 -36.52 45.23 17.47
N LEU A 19 -37.24 44.34 18.20
CA LEU A 19 -36.64 43.40 19.14
C LEU A 19 -37.08 41.93 18.90
N LEU A 20 -37.54 41.63 17.68
CA LEU A 20 -37.94 40.30 17.22
C LEU A 20 -37.30 39.92 15.86
N LEU A 21 -36.21 40.62 15.49
CA LEU A 21 -35.42 40.41 14.27
C LEU A 21 -33.92 40.20 14.57
N LEU A 22 -33.59 39.83 15.81
CA LEU A 22 -32.21 39.64 16.30
C LEU A 22 -32.01 38.27 16.98
N LEU A 23 -32.78 37.26 16.56
CA LEU A 23 -32.68 35.86 17.04
C LEU A 23 -32.84 34.80 15.93
N LEU A 24 -32.59 35.16 14.66
CA LEU A 24 -32.60 34.23 13.51
C LEU A 24 -31.30 34.29 12.70
N GLY A 25 -30.19 34.45 13.42
CA GLY A 25 -28.84 34.28 12.89
C GLY A 25 -28.21 32.97 13.36
N TYR A 26 -28.98 31.87 13.44
CA TYR A 26 -28.36 30.55 13.39
C TYR A 26 -27.88 30.36 11.96
N GLY A 27 -26.57 30.50 11.75
CA GLY A 27 -25.93 30.05 10.53
C GLY A 27 -26.38 28.62 10.29
N VAL A 28 -27.22 28.42 9.28
CA VAL A 28 -27.39 27.12 8.65
C VAL A 28 -26.01 26.80 8.09
N MET A 29 -25.23 26.05 8.86
CA MET A 29 -24.18 25.23 8.31
C MET A 29 -24.88 24.40 7.25
N ALA A 30 -24.70 24.76 5.99
CA ALA A 30 -25.16 23.95 4.88
C ALA A 30 -24.41 22.62 5.00
N GLN A 31 -25.03 21.64 5.66
CA GLN A 31 -24.66 20.25 5.47
C GLN A 31 -24.94 19.97 4.00
N SER A 32 -23.89 19.98 3.18
CA SER A 32 -23.94 19.45 1.84
C SER A 32 -24.59 18.07 1.91
N ALA A 33 -25.65 17.83 1.14
CA ALA A 33 -26.26 16.51 1.04
C ALA A 33 -25.16 15.46 0.77
N PRO A 34 -25.26 14.25 1.35
CA PRO A 34 -24.27 13.20 1.11
C PRO A 34 -24.10 12.97 -0.40
N THR A 35 -22.85 13.00 -0.88
CA THR A 35 -22.53 12.52 -2.22
C THR A 35 -22.67 11.00 -2.27
N ASP A 36 -22.88 10.42 -3.46
CA ASP A 36 -22.94 8.96 -3.64
C ASP A 36 -21.70 8.25 -3.05
N ASP A 37 -20.51 8.85 -3.18
CA ASP A 37 -19.26 8.35 -2.61
C ASP A 37 -19.25 8.34 -1.07
N SER A 38 -19.77 9.40 -0.43
CA SER A 38 -19.86 9.46 1.03
C SER A 38 -20.83 8.42 1.58
N MET A 39 -21.92 8.13 0.85
CA MET A 39 -22.84 7.05 1.19
C MET A 39 -22.21 5.67 0.95
N LEU A 40 -21.43 5.51 -0.12
CA LEU A 40 -20.68 4.27 -0.39
C LEU A 40 -19.71 3.96 0.76
N LEU A 41 -18.87 4.92 1.15
CA LEU A 41 -17.96 4.74 2.28
C LEU A 41 -18.71 4.42 3.57
N ARG A 42 -19.82 5.10 3.85
CA ARG A 42 -20.64 4.78 5.02
C ARG A 42 -21.11 3.34 5.04
N ARG A 43 -21.64 2.83 3.92
CA ARG A 43 -22.05 1.43 3.83
C ARG A 43 -20.88 0.46 4.03
N ILE A 44 -19.69 0.79 3.50
CA ILE A 44 -18.47 -0.02 3.68
C ILE A 44 -18.07 -0.09 5.16
N TYR A 45 -18.04 1.05 5.85
CA TYR A 45 -17.74 1.09 7.28
C TYR A 45 -18.83 0.41 8.11
N ASP A 46 -20.11 0.63 7.82
CA ASP A 46 -21.21 -0.05 8.53
C ASP A 46 -21.09 -1.58 8.35
N GLU A 47 -20.83 -2.06 7.13
CA GLU A 47 -20.68 -3.49 6.82
C GLU A 47 -19.48 -4.13 7.54
N SER A 48 -18.35 -3.42 7.61
CA SER A 48 -17.20 -3.91 8.37
C SER A 48 -17.50 -3.95 9.87
N LEU A 49 -18.01 -2.87 10.42
CA LEU A 49 -18.14 -2.72 11.87
C LEU A 49 -19.31 -3.51 12.49
N LEU A 50 -20.28 -3.93 11.67
CA LEU A 50 -21.43 -4.72 12.11
C LEU A 50 -21.31 -6.20 11.74
N HIS A 51 -20.58 -6.54 10.67
CA HIS A 51 -20.61 -7.87 10.07
C HIS A 51 -19.24 -8.46 9.72
N SER A 52 -18.13 -7.82 10.12
CA SER A 52 -16.78 -8.37 9.89
C SER A 52 -16.58 -9.75 10.51
N GLU A 53 -15.95 -10.64 9.75
CA GLU A 53 -15.44 -11.92 10.24
C GLU A 53 -13.94 -11.86 10.58
N ALA A 54 -13.27 -10.71 10.36
CA ALA A 54 -11.82 -10.58 10.41
C ALA A 54 -11.21 -11.01 11.74
N TYR A 55 -11.77 -10.55 12.87
CA TYR A 55 -11.24 -10.87 14.19
C TYR A 55 -11.43 -12.34 14.58
N HIS A 56 -12.53 -12.95 14.15
CA HIS A 56 -12.75 -14.38 14.35
C HIS A 56 -11.80 -15.22 13.50
N ASN A 57 -11.64 -14.85 12.23
CA ASN A 57 -10.70 -15.50 11.33
C ASN A 57 -9.25 -15.35 11.83
N LEU A 58 -8.91 -14.22 12.43
CA LEU A 58 -7.60 -14.03 13.06
C LEU A 58 -7.41 -14.98 14.23
N GLN A 59 -8.42 -15.10 15.09
CA GLN A 59 -8.38 -16.06 16.20
C GLN A 59 -8.21 -17.50 15.69
N GLU A 60 -8.93 -17.89 14.65
CA GLU A 60 -8.80 -19.22 14.04
C GLU A 60 -7.39 -19.43 13.49
N LEU A 61 -6.88 -18.48 12.71
CA LEU A 61 -5.54 -18.51 12.13
C LEU A 61 -4.48 -18.70 13.22
N THR A 62 -4.53 -17.89 14.28
CA THR A 62 -3.51 -17.91 15.33
C THR A 62 -3.61 -19.13 16.23
N THR A 63 -4.83 -19.54 16.61
CA THR A 63 -5.03 -20.64 17.56
C THR A 63 -4.99 -22.03 16.91
N THR A 64 -5.33 -22.14 15.62
CA THR A 64 -5.42 -23.43 14.92
C THR A 64 -4.22 -23.70 14.03
N ILE A 65 -3.71 -22.67 13.34
CA ILE A 65 -2.55 -22.80 12.45
C ILE A 65 -1.27 -22.35 13.15
N GLY A 66 -1.30 -21.20 13.83
CA GLY A 66 -0.17 -20.66 14.57
C GLY A 66 0.91 -20.08 13.65
N GLU A 67 2.17 -20.34 13.98
CA GLU A 67 3.30 -19.87 13.19
C GLU A 67 3.28 -20.46 11.77
N ARG A 68 3.57 -19.62 10.78
CA ARG A 68 3.38 -19.98 9.37
C ARG A 68 4.55 -19.57 8.51
N LEU A 69 5.76 -19.80 9.02
CA LEU A 69 7.01 -19.55 8.30
C LEU A 69 7.00 -20.20 6.92
N THR A 70 7.48 -19.46 5.94
CA THR A 70 7.56 -19.91 4.55
C THR A 70 8.20 -21.30 4.42
N GLY A 71 7.57 -22.15 3.58
CA GLY A 71 8.05 -23.50 3.29
C GLY A 71 7.72 -24.53 4.38
N THR A 72 6.94 -24.16 5.39
CA THR A 72 6.42 -25.08 6.42
C THR A 72 5.06 -25.67 6.03
N PRO A 73 4.63 -26.77 6.69
CA PRO A 73 3.26 -27.27 6.57
C PRO A 73 2.21 -26.23 6.96
N GLN A 74 2.45 -25.40 7.97
CA GLN A 74 1.53 -24.36 8.44
C GLN A 74 1.33 -23.25 7.40
N ALA A 75 2.39 -22.82 6.70
CA ALA A 75 2.25 -21.92 5.56
C ALA A 75 1.38 -22.52 4.45
N THR A 76 1.55 -23.83 4.18
CA THR A 76 0.73 -24.55 3.18
C THR A 76 -0.73 -24.65 3.61
N GLN A 77 -0.98 -24.89 4.90
CA GLN A 77 -2.32 -24.91 5.47
C GLN A 77 -2.98 -23.53 5.36
N THR A 78 -2.22 -22.46 5.61
CA THR A 78 -2.72 -21.07 5.51
C THR A 78 -3.10 -20.71 4.06
N ILE A 79 -2.35 -21.19 3.06
CA ILE A 79 -2.71 -21.03 1.64
C ILE A 79 -4.10 -21.60 1.35
N GLU A 80 -4.37 -22.83 1.79
CA GLU A 80 -5.67 -23.47 1.56
C GLU A 80 -6.79 -22.86 2.40
N TRP A 81 -6.49 -22.44 3.63
CA TRP A 81 -7.39 -21.71 4.50
C TRP A 81 -7.82 -20.37 3.86
N GLY A 82 -6.87 -19.54 3.43
CA GLY A 82 -7.14 -18.26 2.77
C GLY A 82 -7.89 -18.45 1.45
N ARG A 83 -7.54 -19.47 0.66
CA ARG A 83 -8.28 -19.84 -0.56
C ARG A 83 -9.74 -20.19 -0.27
N THR A 84 -10.01 -20.85 0.85
CA THR A 84 -11.36 -21.23 1.28
C THR A 84 -12.16 -20.01 1.72
N LEU A 85 -11.56 -19.13 2.53
CA LEU A 85 -12.22 -17.91 2.99
C LEU A 85 -12.51 -16.94 1.86
N LEU A 86 -11.61 -16.77 0.89
CA LEU A 86 -11.86 -15.92 -0.29
C LEU A 86 -13.03 -16.43 -1.14
N LYS A 87 -13.17 -17.75 -1.28
CA LYS A 87 -14.36 -18.35 -1.94
C LYS A 87 -15.64 -18.10 -1.14
N LYS A 88 -15.59 -18.30 0.19
CA LYS A 88 -16.72 -18.05 1.09
C LYS A 88 -17.15 -16.58 1.06
N ALA A 89 -16.19 -15.65 0.97
CA ALA A 89 -16.43 -14.22 0.86
C ALA A 89 -17.02 -13.80 -0.50
N GLY A 90 -17.12 -14.71 -1.47
CA GLY A 90 -17.87 -14.52 -2.71
C GLY A 90 -17.05 -14.06 -3.91
N ALA A 91 -15.73 -14.34 -3.92
CA ALA A 91 -14.89 -14.09 -5.09
C ALA A 91 -15.41 -14.83 -6.34
N ASP A 92 -15.36 -14.18 -7.50
CA ASP A 92 -15.79 -14.79 -8.77
C ASP A 92 -14.77 -15.83 -9.26
N SER A 93 -13.48 -15.64 -8.93
CA SER A 93 -12.43 -16.64 -9.15
C SER A 93 -11.42 -16.64 -8.01
N VAL A 94 -10.85 -17.81 -7.72
CA VAL A 94 -9.74 -17.97 -6.78
C VAL A 94 -8.75 -19.00 -7.35
N TYR A 95 -7.48 -18.62 -7.49
CA TYR A 95 -6.43 -19.45 -8.08
C TYR A 95 -5.09 -19.25 -7.39
N LEU A 96 -4.16 -20.19 -7.63
CA LEU A 96 -2.82 -20.20 -7.05
C LEU A 96 -1.80 -19.81 -8.10
N GLN A 97 -0.89 -18.90 -7.74
CA GLN A 97 0.31 -18.60 -8.54
C GLN A 97 1.51 -19.27 -7.89
N LYS A 98 2.11 -20.24 -8.58
CA LYS A 98 3.27 -20.99 -8.06
C LYS A 98 4.46 -20.07 -7.79
N VAL A 99 5.08 -20.22 -6.62
CA VAL A 99 6.29 -19.52 -6.19
C VAL A 99 7.29 -20.54 -5.64
N TRP A 100 8.56 -20.44 -6.01
CA TRP A 100 9.62 -21.23 -5.37
C TRP A 100 10.18 -20.45 -4.19
N VAL A 101 10.09 -21.02 -2.99
CA VAL A 101 10.40 -20.31 -1.75
C VAL A 101 11.50 -21.01 -0.96
N PRO A 102 12.32 -20.28 -0.19
CA PRO A 102 13.32 -20.90 0.66
C PRO A 102 12.64 -21.74 1.74
N ARG A 103 13.34 -22.78 2.20
CA ARG A 103 12.93 -23.53 3.38
C ARG A 103 14.03 -23.43 4.44
N TRP A 104 13.64 -23.04 5.63
CA TRP A 104 14.54 -22.89 6.77
C TRP A 104 13.87 -23.44 8.03
N ASN A 105 14.67 -24.05 8.89
CA ASN A 105 14.21 -24.53 10.19
C ASN A 105 15.06 -23.86 11.27
N ARG A 106 14.42 -23.19 12.22
CA ARG A 106 15.08 -22.57 13.37
C ARG A 106 15.76 -23.57 14.29
N GLY A 107 15.27 -24.81 14.32
CA GLY A 107 15.70 -25.81 15.28
C GLY A 107 15.17 -25.53 16.68
N LYS A 108 15.61 -26.33 17.65
CA LYS A 108 15.13 -26.27 19.05
C LYS A 108 16.16 -25.66 20.00
N ILE A 109 17.41 -25.53 19.57
CA ILE A 109 18.53 -25.08 20.38
C ILE A 109 18.89 -23.66 19.93
N ALA A 110 18.62 -22.70 20.81
CA ALA A 110 19.21 -21.39 20.78
C ALA A 110 19.69 -21.05 22.20
N SER A 111 21.00 -21.16 22.43
CA SER A 111 21.58 -20.83 23.74
C SER A 111 22.79 -19.93 23.60
N ALA A 112 22.86 -18.92 24.47
CA ALA A 112 24.02 -18.07 24.60
C ALA A 112 24.35 -17.87 26.08
N SER A 113 25.61 -18.08 26.43
CA SER A 113 26.07 -17.90 27.81
C SER A 113 27.43 -17.24 27.89
N VAL A 114 27.63 -16.45 28.94
CA VAL A 114 28.85 -15.70 29.19
C VAL A 114 29.33 -15.99 30.61
N PRO A 115 30.50 -16.63 30.80
CA PRO A 115 31.13 -16.74 32.10
C PRO A 115 31.49 -15.34 32.63
N TYR A 116 30.94 -14.94 33.78
CA TYR A 116 31.13 -13.63 34.37
C TYR A 116 31.29 -13.71 35.89
N LYS A 117 32.49 -13.35 36.38
CA LYS A 117 32.91 -13.59 37.78
C LYS A 117 32.77 -15.07 38.13
N ASP A 118 32.11 -15.40 39.24
CA ASP A 118 31.89 -16.78 39.70
C ASP A 118 30.59 -17.40 39.15
N ASN A 119 29.88 -16.70 38.25
CA ASN A 119 28.61 -17.14 37.70
C ASN A 119 28.65 -17.24 36.16
N THR A 120 27.64 -17.91 35.59
CA THR A 120 27.40 -17.93 34.15
C THR A 120 26.11 -17.18 33.86
N MET A 121 26.21 -16.06 33.13
CA MET A 121 25.03 -15.35 32.65
C MET A 121 24.45 -16.07 31.43
N GLN A 122 23.15 -16.37 31.46
CA GLN A 122 22.40 -16.82 30.30
C GLN A 122 21.81 -15.60 29.59
N LEU A 123 21.96 -15.54 28.27
CA LEU A 123 21.37 -14.49 27.44
C LEU A 123 20.14 -15.05 26.73
N ASN A 124 19.03 -14.31 26.78
CA ASN A 124 17.84 -14.64 26.02
C ASN A 124 18.09 -14.34 24.55
N ILE A 125 18.14 -15.40 23.72
CA ILE A 125 18.46 -15.30 22.29
C ILE A 125 17.48 -16.10 21.43
N CYS A 126 17.41 -15.72 20.16
CA CYS A 126 16.83 -16.56 19.11
C CYS A 126 17.76 -16.54 17.88
N ALA A 127 17.73 -17.60 17.06
CA ALA A 127 18.44 -17.57 15.78
C ALA A 127 17.87 -16.45 14.87
N LEU A 128 18.69 -15.84 14.02
CA LEU A 128 18.13 -14.99 12.97
C LEU A 128 17.65 -15.84 11.79
N GLY A 129 16.60 -15.38 11.13
CA GLY A 129 15.97 -16.06 10.02
C GLY A 129 16.92 -16.30 8.86
N GLY A 130 17.05 -17.55 8.42
CA GLY A 130 17.97 -17.92 7.36
C GLY A 130 19.41 -18.17 7.81
N SER A 131 19.74 -17.98 9.10
CA SER A 131 21.06 -18.29 9.67
C SER A 131 21.45 -19.76 9.47
N ILE A 132 22.76 -20.03 9.52
CA ILE A 132 23.30 -21.38 9.68
C ILE A 132 23.48 -21.73 11.17
N GLY A 133 23.44 -23.02 11.50
CA GLY A 133 23.75 -23.53 12.83
C GLY A 133 25.24 -23.46 13.17
N THR A 134 25.56 -23.58 14.45
CA THR A 134 26.94 -23.54 14.97
C THR A 134 27.65 -24.90 14.90
N ASN A 135 26.95 -25.98 14.58
CA ASN A 135 27.44 -27.38 14.63
C ASN A 135 27.97 -27.76 16.02
N GLY A 136 27.17 -27.49 17.06
CA GLY A 136 27.54 -27.64 18.46
C GLY A 136 27.97 -26.33 19.11
N ARG A 137 28.49 -26.39 20.32
CA ARG A 137 28.85 -25.19 21.10
C ARG A 137 30.07 -24.47 20.52
N LEU A 138 29.88 -23.21 20.13
CA LEU A 138 30.93 -22.30 19.67
C LEU A 138 31.27 -21.29 20.77
N THR A 139 32.51 -21.30 21.28
CA THR A 139 32.95 -20.36 22.32
C THR A 139 34.11 -19.47 21.84
N ALA A 140 33.89 -18.16 21.79
CA ALA A 140 34.88 -17.21 21.27
C ALA A 140 34.86 -15.86 22.00
N PRO A 141 35.94 -15.05 21.91
CA PRO A 141 35.91 -13.68 22.39
C PRO A 141 34.82 -12.86 21.66
N VAL A 142 34.21 -11.91 22.37
CA VAL A 142 33.18 -11.01 21.81
C VAL A 142 33.76 -9.64 21.57
N ILE A 143 33.31 -8.97 20.50
CA ILE A 143 33.59 -7.56 20.26
C ILE A 143 32.30 -6.79 19.98
N GLU A 144 32.07 -5.70 20.70
CA GLU A 144 30.89 -4.84 20.51
C GLU A 144 31.12 -3.83 19.37
N ILE A 145 30.15 -3.77 18.46
CA ILE A 145 30.10 -2.85 17.31
C ILE A 145 28.79 -2.06 17.37
N ARG A 146 28.88 -0.73 17.35
CA ARG A 146 27.73 0.20 17.41
C ARG A 146 27.48 0.94 16.10
N SER A 147 28.37 0.82 15.12
CA SER A 147 28.21 1.45 13.81
C SER A 147 29.06 0.76 12.74
N TRP A 148 28.65 0.90 11.48
CA TRP A 148 29.44 0.45 10.32
C TRP A 148 30.83 1.08 10.29
N ARG A 149 30.92 2.39 10.55
CA ARG A 149 32.20 3.11 10.63
C ARG A 149 33.16 2.45 11.61
N GLN A 150 32.67 2.01 12.77
CA GLN A 150 33.48 1.29 13.75
C GLN A 150 34.00 -0.03 13.17
N LEU A 151 33.13 -0.87 12.62
CA LEU A 151 33.53 -2.16 12.02
C LEU A 151 34.53 -1.97 10.88
N ASP A 152 34.30 -0.98 10.02
CA ASP A 152 35.17 -0.68 8.88
C ASP A 152 36.56 -0.25 9.32
N SER A 153 36.63 0.60 10.36
CA SER A 153 37.89 1.10 10.93
C SER A 153 38.74 0.02 11.61
N LEU A 154 38.14 -1.09 12.04
CA LEU A 154 38.86 -2.16 12.71
C LEU A 154 39.70 -2.97 11.72
N PRO A 155 41.00 -3.18 12.00
CA PRO A 155 41.83 -4.16 11.29
C PRO A 155 41.21 -5.55 11.36
N ALA A 156 41.28 -6.32 10.27
CA ALA A 156 40.71 -7.68 10.23
C ALA A 156 41.28 -8.59 11.34
N LYS A 157 42.54 -8.41 11.72
CA LYS A 157 43.17 -9.16 12.83
C LYS A 157 42.46 -8.98 14.18
N ASP A 158 41.75 -7.87 14.38
CA ASP A 158 41.08 -7.55 15.64
C ASP A 158 39.65 -8.11 15.70
N VAL A 159 39.11 -8.55 14.55
CA VAL A 159 37.77 -9.16 14.40
C VAL A 159 37.87 -10.67 14.15
N ARG A 160 38.96 -11.13 13.51
CA ARG A 160 39.16 -12.52 13.13
C ARG A 160 39.00 -13.48 14.31
N GLY A 161 38.17 -14.51 14.15
CA GLY A 161 37.94 -15.54 15.16
C GLY A 161 37.06 -15.11 16.34
N LYS A 162 36.46 -13.90 16.29
CA LYS A 162 35.56 -13.39 17.34
C LYS A 162 34.09 -13.52 16.95
N ILE A 163 33.24 -13.45 17.97
CA ILE A 163 31.81 -13.18 17.80
C ILE A 163 31.63 -11.66 17.75
N VAL A 164 31.00 -11.15 16.70
CA VAL A 164 30.66 -9.73 16.61
C VAL A 164 29.29 -9.48 17.22
N PHE A 165 29.25 -8.63 18.24
CA PHE A 165 28.02 -8.16 18.87
C PHE A 165 27.62 -6.81 18.29
N PHE A 166 26.63 -6.80 17.41
CA PHE A 166 26.04 -5.55 16.89
C PHE A 166 25.05 -4.99 17.90
N ASN A 167 25.33 -3.79 18.39
CA ASN A 167 24.62 -3.16 19.51
C ASN A 167 24.17 -1.72 19.20
N ARG A 168 23.71 -1.46 17.97
CA ARG A 168 23.04 -0.18 17.64
C ARG A 168 21.56 -0.28 18.03
N PRO A 169 21.07 0.49 19.03
CA PRO A 169 19.64 0.54 19.33
C PRO A 169 18.86 1.26 18.22
N MET A 170 17.55 0.97 18.14
CA MET A 170 16.59 1.90 17.55
C MET A 170 16.60 3.21 18.35
N ASP A 171 16.55 4.36 17.68
CA ASP A 171 16.58 5.65 18.34
C ASP A 171 15.17 6.06 18.83
N PRO A 172 14.92 6.09 20.16
CA PRO A 172 13.59 6.43 20.69
C PRO A 172 13.22 7.91 20.50
N ARG A 173 14.14 8.75 20.00
CA ARG A 173 13.87 10.16 19.66
C ARG A 173 13.17 10.30 18.32
N ILE A 174 13.21 9.28 17.47
CA ILE A 174 12.49 9.24 16.20
C ILE A 174 11.04 8.90 16.51
N ILE A 175 10.15 9.87 16.27
CA ILE A 175 8.73 9.77 16.62
C ILE A 175 8.02 8.62 15.88
N GLU A 176 8.52 8.27 14.70
CA GLU A 176 7.96 7.22 13.85
C GLU A 176 8.80 5.93 14.01
N PRO A 177 8.32 4.91 14.74
CA PRO A 177 9.11 3.74 15.07
C PRO A 177 9.62 2.97 13.87
N PHE A 178 8.84 2.92 12.78
CA PHE A 178 9.27 2.26 11.55
C PHE A 178 10.53 2.92 10.96
N THR A 179 10.62 4.24 11.03
CA THR A 179 11.83 4.97 10.63
C THR A 179 13.00 4.64 11.57
N ALA A 180 12.76 4.58 12.89
CA ALA A 180 13.78 4.16 13.86
C ALA A 180 14.29 2.72 13.60
N TYR A 181 13.39 1.83 13.18
CA TYR A 181 13.70 0.45 12.80
C TYR A 181 14.56 0.40 11.54
N LEU A 182 14.18 1.13 10.49
CA LEU A 182 14.93 1.21 9.24
C LEU A 182 16.37 1.69 9.43
N GLU A 183 16.62 2.59 10.39
CA GLU A 183 17.98 3.07 10.70
C GLU A 183 18.88 2.04 11.41
N ALA A 184 18.29 0.97 11.96
CA ALA A 184 19.00 -0.04 12.76
C ALA A 184 18.97 -1.46 12.18
N VAL A 185 18.00 -1.80 11.32
CA VAL A 185 17.71 -3.17 10.87
C VAL A 185 18.77 -3.79 9.95
N ASP A 186 19.47 -2.97 9.18
CA ASP A 186 20.63 -3.33 8.36
C ASP A 186 21.68 -4.17 9.13
N GLN A 187 21.87 -3.97 10.44
CA GLN A 187 22.79 -4.75 11.28
C GLN A 187 22.32 -6.21 11.46
N ARG A 188 21.00 -6.44 11.46
CA ARG A 188 20.39 -7.79 11.46
C ARG A 188 20.53 -8.42 10.08
N ASN A 189 20.17 -7.67 9.04
CA ASN A 189 20.10 -8.17 7.67
C ASN A 189 21.49 -8.51 7.10
N THR A 190 22.45 -7.58 7.18
CA THR A 190 23.75 -7.68 6.49
C THR A 190 24.95 -7.78 7.43
N GLY A 191 24.74 -7.68 8.75
CA GLY A 191 25.81 -7.70 9.74
C GLY A 191 26.66 -8.98 9.71
N ALA A 192 26.02 -10.15 9.49
CA ALA A 192 26.73 -11.42 9.37
C ALA A 192 27.75 -11.42 8.22
N VAL A 193 27.36 -10.91 7.05
CA VAL A 193 28.26 -10.80 5.88
C VAL A 193 29.38 -9.81 6.15
N ALA A 194 29.05 -8.63 6.71
CA ALA A 194 30.04 -7.60 7.01
C ALA A 194 31.09 -8.09 8.03
N ALA A 195 30.66 -8.79 9.08
CA ALA A 195 31.53 -9.38 10.08
C ALA A 195 32.38 -10.54 9.51
N ALA A 196 31.78 -11.41 8.70
CA ALA A 196 32.48 -12.52 8.05
C ALA A 196 33.59 -12.05 7.11
N ARG A 197 33.40 -10.95 6.38
CA ARG A 197 34.46 -10.32 5.54
C ARG A 197 35.69 -9.90 6.34
N LYS A 198 35.53 -9.61 7.64
CA LYS A 198 36.63 -9.30 8.57
C LYS A 198 37.14 -10.55 9.32
N GLY A 199 36.57 -11.73 9.07
CA GLY A 199 36.96 -13.01 9.66
C GLY A 199 36.27 -13.37 10.98
N ALA A 200 35.17 -12.67 11.34
CA ALA A 200 34.33 -13.09 12.46
C ALA A 200 33.78 -14.50 12.20
N ILE A 201 33.45 -15.21 13.28
CA ILE A 201 32.96 -16.61 13.19
C ILE A 201 31.50 -16.78 13.61
N ALA A 202 30.87 -15.74 14.16
CA ALA A 202 29.44 -15.65 14.39
C ALA A 202 29.05 -14.20 14.72
N THR A 203 27.76 -13.90 14.68
CA THR A 203 27.21 -12.60 15.09
C THR A 203 26.07 -12.74 16.07
N ILE A 204 25.99 -11.81 17.01
CA ILE A 204 24.83 -11.62 17.88
C ILE A 204 24.36 -10.17 17.73
N VAL A 205 23.06 -9.95 17.61
CA VAL A 205 22.49 -8.64 17.28
C VAL A 205 21.49 -8.23 18.36
N ARG A 206 21.59 -7.01 18.87
CA ARG A 206 20.55 -6.45 19.74
C ARG A 206 19.19 -6.48 19.02
N SER A 207 18.16 -6.98 19.70
CA SER A 207 16.77 -6.92 19.22
C SER A 207 16.39 -5.52 18.74
N LEU A 208 15.70 -5.48 17.60
CA LEU A 208 15.20 -4.25 17.00
C LEU A 208 13.83 -3.93 17.58
N THR A 209 13.84 -3.38 18.78
CA THR A 209 12.66 -2.93 19.52
C THR A 209 12.97 -1.69 20.34
N LEU A 210 11.93 -0.92 20.67
CA LEU A 210 11.98 0.16 21.66
C LEU A 210 11.75 -0.38 23.09
N SER A 211 11.22 -1.59 23.22
CA SER A 211 10.98 -2.26 24.50
C SER A 211 12.28 -2.65 25.22
N LYS A 212 12.22 -2.61 26.56
CA LYS A 212 13.25 -3.12 27.45
C LYS A 212 12.77 -4.40 28.10
N ASP A 213 13.11 -5.52 27.49
CA ASP A 213 12.60 -6.83 27.88
C ASP A 213 13.63 -7.94 27.60
N ASP A 214 13.15 -9.16 27.81
CA ASP A 214 13.89 -10.40 27.62
C ASP A 214 13.45 -11.18 26.39
N LEU A 215 12.75 -10.52 25.45
CA LEU A 215 12.27 -11.13 24.22
C LEU A 215 13.25 -10.84 23.08
N PRO A 216 13.90 -11.86 22.50
CA PRO A 216 14.74 -11.67 21.32
C PRO A 216 13.87 -11.54 20.06
N HIS A 217 14.15 -10.54 19.21
CA HIS A 217 13.42 -10.29 17.96
C HIS A 217 14.16 -10.91 16.78
N THR A 218 13.53 -11.83 16.05
CA THR A 218 14.11 -12.45 14.85
C THR A 218 14.04 -11.50 13.65
N GLY A 219 14.43 -12.02 12.49
CA GLY A 219 14.25 -11.43 11.18
C GLY A 219 15.30 -11.95 10.22
N ALA A 220 15.15 -11.64 8.94
CA ALA A 220 16.00 -12.21 7.92
C ALA A 220 17.47 -11.77 8.01
N VAL A 221 18.38 -12.70 7.74
CA VAL A 221 19.77 -12.48 7.36
C VAL A 221 19.88 -12.70 5.85
N SER A 222 20.50 -11.74 5.16
CA SER A 222 20.89 -11.88 3.76
C SER A 222 22.37 -12.24 3.65
N TYR A 223 22.64 -13.46 3.18
CA TYR A 223 24.01 -13.90 2.89
C TYR A 223 24.42 -13.57 1.45
N ASP A 224 25.71 -13.30 1.28
CA ASP A 224 26.38 -13.12 0.00
C ASP A 224 27.10 -14.43 -0.35
N SER A 225 26.85 -14.98 -1.54
CA SER A 225 27.45 -16.24 -1.98
C SER A 225 28.98 -16.19 -2.12
N SER A 226 29.56 -14.99 -2.21
CA SER A 226 31.01 -14.78 -2.24
C SER A 226 31.67 -14.75 -0.86
N VAL A 227 30.90 -14.79 0.22
CA VAL A 227 31.38 -14.69 1.61
C VAL A 227 30.97 -15.93 2.39
N ALA A 228 31.89 -16.44 3.22
CA ALA A 228 31.57 -17.56 4.10
C ALA A 228 30.41 -17.19 5.04
N MET A 229 29.37 -18.02 5.06
CA MET A 229 28.26 -17.87 6.00
C MET A 229 28.74 -18.13 7.43
N ILE A 230 28.28 -17.31 8.37
CA ILE A 230 28.55 -17.47 9.80
C ILE A 230 27.23 -17.48 10.58
N PRO A 231 27.13 -18.23 11.69
CA PRO A 231 25.93 -18.26 12.54
C PRO A 231 25.56 -16.87 13.05
N ALA A 232 24.26 -16.58 13.11
CA ALA A 232 23.73 -15.29 13.47
C ALA A 232 22.50 -15.43 14.41
N ALA A 233 22.50 -14.70 15.52
CA ALA A 233 21.42 -14.70 16.51
C ALA A 233 21.03 -13.27 16.90
N ALA A 234 19.79 -13.09 17.38
CA ALA A 234 19.37 -11.90 18.12
C ALA A 234 19.48 -12.14 19.62
N VAL A 235 19.73 -11.08 20.39
CA VAL A 235 19.68 -11.06 21.85
C VAL A 235 18.71 -10.00 22.33
N SER A 236 17.96 -10.31 23.39
CA SER A 236 17.02 -9.37 24.02
C SER A 236 17.69 -8.04 24.39
N THR A 237 16.90 -6.97 24.53
CA THR A 237 17.44 -5.65 24.88
C THR A 237 18.07 -5.64 26.27
N ASN A 238 17.49 -6.34 27.26
CA ASN A 238 18.08 -6.53 28.58
C ASN A 238 19.41 -7.30 28.50
N GLY A 239 19.46 -8.37 27.70
CA GLY A 239 20.69 -9.16 27.47
C GLY A 239 21.79 -8.35 26.77
N ALA A 240 21.41 -7.53 25.78
CA ALA A 240 22.31 -6.62 25.07
C ALA A 240 22.91 -5.55 26.00
N ASP A 241 22.07 -4.91 26.82
CA ASP A 241 22.49 -3.92 27.82
C ASP A 241 23.44 -4.53 28.85
N TRP A 242 23.13 -5.75 29.32
CA TRP A 242 23.99 -6.49 30.23
C TRP A 242 25.34 -6.80 29.59
N LEU A 243 25.35 -7.34 28.36
CA LEU A 243 26.57 -7.74 27.66
C LEU A 243 27.48 -6.55 27.39
N SER A 244 26.93 -5.41 26.98
CA SER A 244 27.70 -4.18 26.77
C SER A 244 28.34 -3.69 28.09
N LYS A 245 27.60 -3.67 29.20
CA LYS A 245 28.14 -3.30 30.53
C LYS A 245 29.24 -4.27 30.99
N ALA A 246 29.07 -5.56 30.73
CA ALA A 246 30.05 -6.58 31.07
C ALA A 246 31.34 -6.42 30.25
N LEU A 247 31.24 -6.09 28.95
CA LEU A 247 32.40 -5.86 28.06
C LEU A 247 33.21 -4.62 28.45
N ILE A 248 32.58 -3.58 29.01
CA ILE A 248 33.31 -2.43 29.57
C ILE A 248 34.18 -2.86 30.77
N GLN A 249 33.67 -3.75 31.61
CA GLN A 249 34.38 -4.23 32.81
C GLN A 249 35.44 -5.28 32.47
N LYS A 250 35.18 -6.11 31.46
CA LYS A 250 36.04 -7.21 31.02
C LYS A 250 36.06 -7.32 29.49
N PRO A 251 36.96 -6.58 28.80
CA PRO A 251 37.01 -6.54 27.34
C PRO A 251 37.32 -7.87 26.65
N GLU A 252 37.89 -8.84 27.39
CA GLU A 252 38.27 -10.17 26.90
C GLU A 252 37.19 -11.25 27.11
N LEU A 253 35.94 -10.84 27.40
CA LEU A 253 34.83 -11.78 27.58
C LEU A 253 34.65 -12.73 26.40
N ARG A 254 34.36 -13.98 26.74
CA ARG A 254 34.03 -15.03 25.79
C ARG A 254 32.55 -15.38 25.92
N LEU A 255 31.89 -15.53 24.78
CA LEU A 255 30.50 -15.98 24.70
C LEU A 255 30.49 -17.38 24.09
N SER A 256 29.71 -18.27 24.70
CA SER A 256 29.36 -19.57 24.14
C SER A 256 28.01 -19.47 23.46
N LEU A 257 27.95 -19.76 22.16
CA LEU A 257 26.76 -19.73 21.32
C LEU A 257 26.49 -21.14 20.78
N GLU A 258 25.24 -21.56 20.79
CA GLU A 258 24.81 -22.80 20.16
C GLU A 258 23.48 -22.58 19.45
N LEU A 259 23.48 -22.81 18.14
CA LEU A 259 22.32 -22.75 17.25
C LEU A 259 22.23 -24.05 16.45
N ASP A 260 21.07 -24.68 16.39
CA ASP A 260 20.81 -25.87 15.56
C ASP A 260 19.97 -25.56 14.31
N CYS A 261 19.80 -24.28 13.96
CA CYS A 261 19.09 -23.86 12.75
C CYS A 261 19.72 -24.37 11.45
N GLN A 262 18.89 -24.62 10.44
CA GLN A 262 19.28 -25.27 9.19
C GLN A 262 18.60 -24.65 7.99
N ARG A 263 19.40 -24.38 6.96
CA ARG A 263 18.91 -24.07 5.61
C ARG A 263 18.61 -25.38 4.88
N LEU A 264 17.44 -25.46 4.27
CA LEU A 264 16.98 -26.62 3.52
C LEU A 264 16.78 -26.23 2.06
N THR A 265 16.57 -27.23 1.21
CA THR A 265 16.27 -27.00 -0.21
C THR A 265 14.97 -26.23 -0.36
N ASP A 266 14.97 -25.26 -1.27
CA ASP A 266 13.79 -24.52 -1.69
C ASP A 266 12.65 -25.47 -2.09
N VAL A 267 11.42 -25.06 -1.79
CA VAL A 267 10.21 -25.84 -2.04
C VAL A 267 9.21 -25.03 -2.85
N ALA A 268 8.29 -25.72 -3.52
CA ALA A 268 7.19 -25.06 -4.20
C ALA A 268 6.14 -24.61 -3.17
N SER A 269 5.65 -23.39 -3.35
CA SER A 269 4.54 -22.77 -2.61
C SER A 269 3.70 -21.93 -3.58
N ALA A 270 2.81 -21.07 -3.09
CA ALA A 270 2.00 -20.21 -3.95
C ALA A 270 1.50 -18.93 -3.27
N ASN A 271 1.36 -17.87 -4.07
CA ASN A 271 0.43 -16.79 -3.76
C ASN A 271 -1.01 -17.29 -3.97
N VAL A 272 -1.96 -16.78 -3.19
CA VAL A 272 -3.41 -16.99 -3.42
C VAL A 272 -3.99 -15.72 -4.04
N ILE A 273 -4.65 -15.84 -5.18
CA ILE A 273 -5.23 -14.70 -5.89
C ILE A 273 -6.74 -14.90 -6.02
N ALA A 274 -7.52 -13.88 -5.69
CA ALA A 274 -8.97 -13.85 -5.84
C ALA A 274 -9.43 -12.58 -6.56
N GLU A 275 -10.53 -12.66 -7.31
CA GLU A 275 -11.03 -11.52 -8.09
C GLU A 275 -12.54 -11.33 -7.92
N ILE A 276 -12.97 -10.06 -7.84
CA ILE A 276 -14.31 -9.60 -8.20
C ILE A 276 -14.20 -8.94 -9.57
N LYS A 277 -14.90 -9.48 -10.58
CA LYS A 277 -14.75 -9.03 -11.96
C LYS A 277 -15.43 -7.68 -12.18
N GLY A 278 -14.69 -6.74 -12.80
CA GLY A 278 -15.23 -5.44 -13.16
C GLY A 278 -16.27 -5.52 -14.29
N THR A 279 -17.15 -4.53 -14.38
CA THR A 279 -18.24 -4.49 -15.39
C THR A 279 -18.02 -3.45 -16.50
N VAL A 280 -17.30 -2.36 -16.22
CA VAL A 280 -17.09 -1.23 -17.16
C VAL A 280 -15.71 -1.32 -17.82
N ALA A 281 -14.66 -1.45 -17.02
CA ALA A 281 -13.27 -1.61 -17.44
C ALA A 281 -12.65 -2.86 -16.78
N PRO A 282 -13.12 -4.08 -17.11
CA PRO A 282 -12.71 -5.34 -16.47
C PRO A 282 -11.21 -5.70 -16.62
N ASN A 283 -10.48 -4.99 -17.48
CA ASN A 283 -9.04 -5.21 -17.70
C ASN A 283 -8.18 -4.28 -16.84
N GLU A 284 -8.76 -3.23 -16.26
CA GLU A 284 -8.11 -2.39 -15.27
C GLU A 284 -8.28 -3.03 -13.89
N VAL A 285 -7.17 -3.12 -13.15
CA VAL A 285 -7.09 -3.88 -11.90
C VAL A 285 -6.73 -2.97 -10.74
N VAL A 286 -7.50 -3.08 -9.66
CA VAL A 286 -7.19 -2.53 -8.34
C VAL A 286 -6.87 -3.71 -7.43
N THR A 287 -5.65 -3.76 -6.90
CA THR A 287 -5.19 -4.90 -6.08
C THR A 287 -5.13 -4.53 -4.62
N ILE A 288 -5.57 -5.41 -3.72
CA ILE A 288 -5.36 -5.30 -2.27
C ILE A 288 -4.65 -6.57 -1.81
N GLY A 289 -3.58 -6.45 -1.02
CA GLY A 289 -2.82 -7.61 -0.56
C GLY A 289 -2.23 -7.48 0.83
N ALA A 290 -1.75 -8.64 1.28
CA ALA A 290 -1.16 -8.92 2.59
C ALA A 290 -0.37 -10.23 2.44
N HIS A 291 0.57 -10.52 3.33
CA HIS A 291 1.33 -11.78 3.26
C HIS A 291 0.74 -12.89 4.13
N ILE A 292 0.99 -14.11 3.67
CA ILE A 292 0.54 -15.36 4.28
C ILE A 292 1.50 -15.77 5.38
N ASP A 293 2.81 -15.70 5.12
CA ASP A 293 3.80 -16.23 6.04
C ASP A 293 4.06 -15.31 7.22
N SER A 294 4.79 -15.82 8.19
CA SER A 294 5.21 -15.08 9.37
C SER A 294 6.53 -15.63 9.90
N TRP A 295 7.11 -14.99 10.89
CA TRP A 295 8.12 -15.66 11.73
C TRP A 295 7.52 -16.77 12.61
N ASP A 296 8.43 -17.57 13.18
CA ASP A 296 8.18 -18.82 13.91
C ASP A 296 8.50 -18.74 15.41
N LEU A 297 8.38 -17.55 16.00
CA LEU A 297 8.52 -17.34 17.45
C LEU A 297 7.17 -17.26 18.18
N SER A 298 6.09 -17.00 17.45
CA SER A 298 4.71 -16.91 17.96
C SER A 298 3.71 -17.18 16.85
N GLU A 299 2.42 -17.12 17.19
CA GLU A 299 1.30 -17.19 16.26
C GLU A 299 1.22 -16.02 15.26
N SER A 300 2.03 -14.97 15.46
CA SER A 300 2.23 -13.84 14.54
C SER A 300 0.91 -13.19 14.10
N ALA A 301 0.17 -12.68 15.08
CA ALA A 301 -1.17 -12.16 14.89
C ALA A 301 -1.16 -10.77 14.21
N SER A 302 -0.19 -9.93 14.57
CA SER A 302 0.04 -8.61 14.02
C SER A 302 0.68 -8.71 12.63
N ASP A 303 1.73 -9.51 12.49
CA ASP A 303 2.64 -9.53 11.34
C ASP A 303 2.63 -10.89 10.61
N ASP A 304 1.87 -11.08 9.54
CA ASP A 304 0.81 -10.19 9.04
C ASP A 304 -0.56 -10.88 9.13
N GLY A 305 -0.84 -11.52 10.26
CA GLY A 305 -2.13 -12.17 10.50
C GLY A 305 -3.28 -11.17 10.37
N ALA A 306 -3.06 -9.95 10.86
CA ALA A 306 -4.00 -8.84 10.83
C ALA A 306 -4.27 -8.36 9.40
N GLY A 307 -3.24 -8.10 8.59
CA GLY A 307 -3.41 -7.71 7.20
C GLY A 307 -4.08 -8.80 6.38
N LEU A 308 -3.67 -10.06 6.58
CA LEU A 308 -4.23 -11.23 5.92
C LEU A 308 -5.76 -11.31 6.09
N VAL A 309 -6.26 -11.15 7.31
CA VAL A 309 -7.72 -11.18 7.55
C VAL A 309 -8.41 -9.89 7.09
N GLN A 310 -7.74 -8.74 7.13
CA GLN A 310 -8.28 -7.48 6.63
C GLN A 310 -8.55 -7.53 5.13
N VAL A 311 -7.64 -8.09 4.32
CA VAL A 311 -7.84 -8.15 2.86
C VAL A 311 -8.91 -9.17 2.46
N ILE A 312 -9.04 -10.27 3.22
CA ILE A 312 -10.14 -11.23 3.06
C ILE A 312 -11.47 -10.55 3.38
N ASP A 313 -11.55 -9.82 4.50
CA ASP A 313 -12.77 -9.10 4.90
C ASP A 313 -13.09 -7.93 3.97
N ALA A 314 -12.08 -7.26 3.40
CA ALA A 314 -12.27 -6.24 2.39
C ALA A 314 -12.98 -6.79 1.14
N LEU A 315 -12.64 -8.01 0.69
CA LEU A 315 -13.37 -8.66 -0.41
C LEU A 315 -14.81 -8.98 -0.02
N ARG A 316 -15.05 -9.47 1.20
CA ARG A 316 -16.42 -9.72 1.71
C ARG A 316 -17.25 -8.43 1.71
N ILE A 317 -16.70 -7.35 2.28
CA ILE A 317 -17.35 -6.03 2.33
C ILE A 317 -17.67 -5.53 0.92
N LEU A 318 -16.69 -5.57 0.02
CA LEU A 318 -16.86 -5.11 -1.35
C LEU A 318 -17.88 -5.96 -2.10
N ARG A 319 -17.91 -7.28 -1.90
CA ARG A 319 -18.91 -8.14 -2.53
C ARG A 319 -20.33 -7.81 -2.06
N THR A 320 -20.51 -7.43 -0.79
CA THR A 320 -21.81 -7.01 -0.26
C THR A 320 -22.23 -5.62 -0.74
N VAL A 321 -21.33 -4.63 -0.66
CA VAL A 321 -21.67 -3.22 -0.85
C VAL A 321 -21.47 -2.74 -2.29
N LEU A 322 -20.58 -3.37 -3.05
CA LEU A 322 -20.23 -3.06 -4.43
C LEU A 322 -20.09 -4.36 -5.26
N PRO A 323 -21.17 -5.14 -5.46
CA PRO A 323 -21.10 -6.44 -6.14
C PRO A 323 -20.69 -6.37 -7.62
N HIS A 324 -20.78 -5.18 -8.23
CA HIS A 324 -20.49 -4.94 -9.64
C HIS A 324 -19.54 -3.75 -9.79
N PRO A 325 -18.28 -3.86 -9.34
CA PRO A 325 -17.34 -2.77 -9.45
C PRO A 325 -17.10 -2.40 -10.92
N ALA A 326 -16.78 -1.14 -11.20
CA ALA A 326 -16.47 -0.71 -12.57
C ALA A 326 -15.21 -1.41 -13.09
N ARG A 327 -14.21 -1.64 -12.22
CA ARG A 327 -12.92 -2.28 -12.54
C ARG A 327 -12.74 -3.55 -11.73
N THR A 328 -11.84 -4.42 -12.18
CA THR A 328 -11.58 -5.67 -11.47
C THR A 328 -10.88 -5.37 -10.15
N ILE A 329 -11.42 -5.88 -9.06
CA ILE A 329 -10.76 -5.83 -7.75
C ILE A 329 -10.13 -7.19 -7.51
N ARG A 330 -8.82 -7.20 -7.23
CA ARG A 330 -8.02 -8.41 -7.03
C ARG A 330 -7.47 -8.44 -5.61
N ILE A 331 -7.73 -9.51 -4.87
CA ILE A 331 -7.04 -9.80 -3.61
C ILE A 331 -5.84 -10.69 -3.88
N ILE A 332 -4.72 -10.42 -3.23
CA ILE A 332 -3.54 -11.27 -3.27
C ILE A 332 -3.05 -11.54 -1.85
N LEU A 333 -2.94 -12.82 -1.52
CA LEU A 333 -2.27 -13.28 -0.32
C LEU A 333 -0.87 -13.75 -0.76
N TYR A 334 0.15 -12.94 -0.48
CA TYR A 334 1.52 -13.19 -0.93
C TYR A 334 2.20 -14.23 -0.05
N ILE A 335 3.09 -15.04 -0.63
CA ILE A 335 3.95 -15.93 0.16
C ILE A 335 5.39 -15.44 0.14
N ASN A 336 6.11 -15.68 1.22
CA ASN A 336 7.53 -15.45 1.35
C ASN A 336 7.90 -13.97 1.39
N GLU A 337 7.15 -13.14 2.10
CA GLU A 337 7.54 -11.76 2.41
C GLU A 337 8.79 -11.79 3.32
N GLU A 338 8.65 -12.45 4.48
CA GLU A 338 9.49 -12.33 5.67
C GLU A 338 10.98 -12.58 5.45
N ASN A 339 11.27 -13.55 4.57
CA ASN A 339 12.64 -13.99 4.30
C ASN A 339 12.97 -14.05 2.81
N GLY A 340 12.32 -13.23 1.98
CA GLY A 340 12.79 -13.04 0.61
C GLY A 340 11.93 -12.26 -0.38
N ASN A 341 10.72 -11.83 -0.02
CA ASN A 341 9.70 -11.26 -0.90
C ASN A 341 9.55 -11.98 -2.27
N ARG A 342 9.59 -13.32 -2.29
CA ARG A 342 9.51 -14.03 -3.60
C ARG A 342 8.09 -14.03 -4.17
N GLY A 343 7.06 -13.93 -3.33
CA GLY A 343 5.66 -13.81 -3.76
C GLY A 343 5.41 -12.53 -4.54
N GLY A 344 5.74 -11.36 -3.96
CA GLY A 344 5.61 -10.07 -4.62
C GLY A 344 6.46 -9.97 -5.89
N LEU A 345 7.71 -10.46 -5.86
CA LEU A 345 8.58 -10.52 -7.04
C LEU A 345 7.99 -11.37 -8.18
N GLN A 346 7.48 -12.57 -7.86
CA GLN A 346 6.86 -13.46 -8.85
C GLN A 346 5.60 -12.85 -9.45
N TYR A 347 4.78 -12.19 -8.63
CA TYR A 347 3.57 -11.51 -9.08
C TYR A 347 3.89 -10.35 -10.03
N ALA A 348 4.81 -9.47 -9.64
CA ALA A 348 5.22 -8.33 -10.47
C ALA A 348 5.88 -8.76 -11.79
N ALA A 349 6.67 -9.84 -11.78
CA ALA A 349 7.23 -10.41 -13.01
C ALA A 349 6.12 -10.87 -13.96
N TRP A 350 5.12 -11.60 -13.44
CA TRP A 350 3.96 -12.03 -14.21
C TRP A 350 3.13 -10.84 -14.72
N ALA A 351 2.87 -9.83 -13.89
CA ALA A 351 2.10 -8.65 -14.28
C ALA A 351 2.77 -7.88 -15.43
N ARG A 352 4.11 -7.73 -15.41
CA ARG A 352 4.89 -7.16 -16.53
C ARG A 352 4.76 -8.00 -17.79
N GLN A 353 4.96 -9.31 -17.67
CA GLN A 353 4.93 -10.23 -18.82
C GLN A 353 3.55 -10.28 -19.49
N SER A 354 2.49 -10.30 -18.67
CA SER A 354 1.10 -10.35 -19.11
C SER A 354 0.54 -8.98 -19.49
N ARG A 355 1.29 -7.90 -19.24
CA ARG A 355 0.89 -6.50 -19.49
C ARG A 355 -0.42 -6.13 -18.77
N GLU A 356 -0.57 -6.59 -17.53
CA GLU A 356 -1.72 -6.27 -16.69
C GLU A 356 -1.82 -4.75 -16.49
N GLN A 357 -3.04 -4.21 -16.52
CA GLN A 357 -3.28 -2.77 -16.32
C GLN A 357 -3.62 -2.49 -14.86
N HIS A 358 -2.59 -2.37 -14.02
CA HIS A 358 -2.79 -2.02 -12.61
C HIS A 358 -2.96 -0.51 -12.42
N LEU A 359 -4.11 -0.10 -11.90
CA LEU A 359 -4.31 1.28 -11.47
C LEU A 359 -3.61 1.53 -10.14
N ALA A 360 -3.96 0.74 -9.14
CA ALA A 360 -3.41 0.85 -7.81
C ALA A 360 -3.17 -0.55 -7.24
N VAL A 361 -2.10 -0.67 -6.46
CA VAL A 361 -1.80 -1.85 -5.63
C VAL A 361 -1.72 -1.39 -4.18
N PHE A 362 -2.51 -2.02 -3.32
CA PHE A 362 -2.63 -1.75 -1.90
C PHE A 362 -2.00 -2.90 -1.11
N GLU A 363 -1.30 -2.56 -0.02
CA GLU A 363 -0.81 -3.52 0.97
C GLU A 363 -1.20 -3.06 2.37
N THR A 364 -1.54 -4.02 3.23
CA THR A 364 -1.63 -3.80 4.67
C THR A 364 -0.69 -4.78 5.33
N ASP A 365 0.29 -4.21 6.02
CA ASP A 365 1.32 -4.90 6.80
C ASP A 365 1.78 -3.91 7.88
N ALA A 366 0.82 -3.56 8.74
CA ALA A 366 0.96 -2.50 9.73
C ALA A 366 0.34 -2.90 11.07
N GLY A 367 0.30 -4.21 11.35
CA GLY A 367 -0.03 -4.78 12.66
C GLY A 367 -1.48 -4.70 13.13
N GLY A 368 -2.42 -4.35 12.26
CA GLY A 368 -3.84 -4.23 12.63
C GLY A 368 -4.15 -3.09 13.60
N PHE A 369 -3.24 -2.12 13.75
CA PHE A 369 -3.45 -0.92 14.56
C PHE A 369 -4.43 0.07 13.91
N PHE A 370 -4.79 1.12 14.65
CA PHE A 370 -5.74 2.13 14.19
C PHE A 370 -5.28 2.78 12.86
N PRO A 371 -6.08 2.71 11.78
CA PRO A 371 -5.72 3.30 10.49
C PRO A 371 -5.96 4.82 10.51
N HIS A 372 -4.89 5.60 10.35
CA HIS A 372 -4.98 7.06 10.23
C HIS A 372 -5.00 7.54 8.77
N GLY A 373 -4.70 6.65 7.81
CA GLY A 373 -4.85 6.94 6.40
C GLY A 373 -4.01 6.04 5.52
N PHE A 374 -3.33 6.62 4.53
CA PHE A 374 -2.59 5.87 3.52
C PHE A 374 -1.24 6.50 3.21
N ARG A 375 -0.25 5.66 2.94
CA ARG A 375 1.00 6.09 2.31
C ARG A 375 1.01 5.76 0.85
N ILE A 376 1.37 6.73 0.00
CA ILE A 376 1.20 6.61 -1.44
C ILE A 376 2.49 7.01 -2.17
N ASP A 377 2.94 6.13 -3.06
CA ASP A 377 3.91 6.43 -4.11
C ASP A 377 3.19 6.45 -5.46
N ALA A 378 3.07 7.64 -6.04
CA ALA A 378 2.39 7.89 -7.30
C ALA A 378 2.89 9.21 -7.93
N ALA A 379 2.61 9.41 -9.22
CA ALA A 379 2.86 10.70 -9.87
C ALA A 379 2.06 11.83 -9.18
N PRO A 380 2.56 13.09 -9.14
CA PRO A 380 1.91 14.19 -8.42
C PRO A 380 0.43 14.42 -8.78
N GLU A 381 0.09 14.27 -10.05
CA GLU A 381 -1.27 14.39 -10.58
C GLU A 381 -2.20 13.28 -10.09
N ILE A 382 -1.68 12.06 -9.91
CA ILE A 382 -2.40 10.94 -9.32
C ILE A 382 -2.53 11.11 -7.80
N MET A 383 -1.48 11.60 -7.14
CA MET A 383 -1.52 11.95 -5.71
C MET A 383 -2.60 13.01 -5.41
N ALA A 384 -2.84 13.96 -6.33
CA ALA A 384 -3.91 14.95 -6.18
C ALA A 384 -5.31 14.31 -6.18
N ILE A 385 -5.53 13.24 -6.97
CA ILE A 385 -6.78 12.47 -6.95
C ILE A 385 -6.99 11.85 -5.57
N PHE A 386 -5.97 11.19 -5.02
CA PHE A 386 -6.05 10.58 -3.68
C PHE A 386 -6.25 11.63 -2.59
N LYS A 387 -5.59 12.79 -2.68
CA LYS A 387 -5.79 13.91 -1.75
C LYS A 387 -7.22 14.42 -1.73
N ASN A 388 -7.91 14.44 -2.87
CA ASN A 388 -9.31 14.81 -2.91
C ASN A 388 -10.17 13.71 -2.24
N ARG A 389 -9.94 12.44 -2.62
CA ARG A 389 -10.67 11.29 -2.08
C ARG A 389 -10.49 11.11 -0.56
N SER A 390 -9.30 11.39 -0.03
CA SER A 390 -9.03 11.21 1.41
C SER A 390 -9.92 12.10 2.27
N THR A 391 -10.40 13.24 1.76
CA THR A 391 -11.32 14.11 2.51
C THR A 391 -12.63 13.41 2.90
N LEU A 392 -13.07 12.41 2.13
CA LEU A 392 -14.25 11.58 2.44
C LEU A 392 -14.03 10.66 3.64
N PHE A 393 -12.77 10.40 4.02
CA PHE A 393 -12.41 9.53 5.14
C PHE A 393 -12.34 10.26 6.50
N ARG A 394 -12.49 11.58 6.51
CA ARG A 394 -12.47 12.40 7.74
C ARG A 394 -13.42 11.93 8.84
N PRO A 395 -14.68 11.55 8.56
CA PRO A 395 -15.58 11.04 9.59
C PRO A 395 -15.07 9.78 10.29
N TYR A 396 -14.19 9.02 9.62
CA TYR A 396 -13.59 7.78 10.11
C TYR A 396 -12.16 7.98 10.65
N LYS A 397 -11.66 9.23 10.64
CA LYS A 397 -10.30 9.62 11.06
C LYS A 397 -9.18 8.90 10.30
N ALA A 398 -9.46 8.54 9.04
CA ALA A 398 -8.53 7.84 8.14
C ALA A 398 -8.17 8.69 6.90
N ASP A 399 -8.16 10.02 7.04
CA ASP A 399 -7.92 10.96 5.92
C ASP A 399 -6.45 11.37 5.73
N GLY A 400 -5.54 10.84 6.56
CA GLY A 400 -4.11 11.08 6.46
C GLY A 400 -3.54 10.58 5.14
N LEU A 401 -2.64 11.37 4.55
CA LEU A 401 -1.86 10.96 3.39
C LEU A 401 -0.39 11.28 3.60
N THR A 402 0.44 10.26 3.49
CA THR A 402 1.89 10.39 3.61
C THR A 402 2.55 9.97 2.29
N PRO A 403 3.56 10.70 1.77
CA PRO A 403 4.32 10.24 0.62
C PRO A 403 5.10 8.95 0.94
N GLN A 404 5.39 8.17 -0.10
CA GLN A 404 6.17 6.93 -0.07
C GLN A 404 5.47 5.76 0.64
N HIS A 405 5.23 4.67 -0.09
CA HIS A 405 4.66 3.45 0.49
C HIS A 405 5.66 2.70 1.39
N ARG A 406 5.14 1.81 2.24
CA ARG A 406 5.95 0.89 3.08
C ARG A 406 5.81 -0.57 2.73
N GLY A 407 4.81 -0.91 1.92
CA GLY A 407 4.51 -2.29 1.57
C GLY A 407 5.67 -2.97 0.84
N VAL A 408 6.06 -4.15 1.34
CA VAL A 408 7.18 -4.92 0.81
C VAL A 408 6.71 -5.72 -0.41
N ASP A 409 5.59 -6.42 -0.31
CA ASP A 409 5.08 -7.27 -1.39
C ASP A 409 4.71 -6.48 -2.64
N ILE A 410 4.21 -5.25 -2.47
CA ILE A 410 3.83 -4.38 -3.59
C ILE A 410 4.99 -3.54 -4.13
N GLY A 411 6.13 -3.47 -3.43
CA GLY A 411 7.30 -2.72 -3.89
C GLY A 411 7.75 -3.07 -5.32
N PRO A 412 7.83 -4.35 -5.70
CA PRO A 412 8.12 -4.79 -7.06
C PRO A 412 7.15 -4.29 -8.15
N MET A 413 5.94 -3.83 -7.77
CA MET A 413 4.93 -3.26 -8.68
C MET A 413 5.19 -1.80 -9.05
N LYS A 414 6.19 -1.14 -8.45
CA LYS A 414 6.60 0.21 -8.85
C LYS A 414 6.98 0.23 -10.34
N GLY A 415 6.42 1.20 -11.07
CA GLY A 415 6.54 1.31 -12.53
C GLY A 415 5.67 0.34 -13.33
N ILE A 416 4.89 -0.52 -12.67
CA ILE A 416 3.81 -1.31 -13.30
C ILE A 416 2.46 -0.67 -12.99
N ALA A 417 2.19 -0.39 -11.72
CA ALA A 417 0.97 0.25 -11.26
C ALA A 417 1.08 1.79 -11.35
N LYS A 418 -0.04 2.48 -11.57
CA LYS A 418 -0.06 3.97 -11.51
C LYS A 418 0.13 4.49 -10.08
N ALA A 419 -0.25 3.71 -9.07
CA ALA A 419 -0.06 4.02 -7.65
C ALA A 419 0.29 2.77 -6.83
N VAL A 420 1.21 2.92 -5.89
CA VAL A 420 1.61 1.90 -4.91
C VAL A 420 1.27 2.45 -3.52
N ILE A 421 0.45 1.73 -2.76
CA ILE A 421 -0.25 2.26 -1.59
C ILE A 421 -0.12 1.30 -0.41
N SER A 422 0.28 1.79 0.76
CA SER A 422 0.19 1.01 2.01
C SER A 422 -0.79 1.66 2.98
N LEU A 423 -1.51 0.86 3.77
CA LEU A 423 -2.29 1.38 4.89
C LEU A 423 -1.36 2.04 5.92
N ASP A 424 -1.70 3.22 6.40
CA ASP A 424 -0.91 3.96 7.40
C ASP A 424 -1.63 3.89 8.74
N CYS A 425 -1.01 3.22 9.70
CA CYS A 425 -1.58 2.96 11.02
C CYS A 425 -0.76 3.63 12.14
N ASP A 426 -1.35 3.72 13.32
CA ASP A 426 -0.62 4.07 14.55
C ASP A 426 0.35 2.94 14.94
N ASP A 427 1.58 3.02 14.43
CA ASP A 427 2.63 2.01 14.58
C ASP A 427 3.47 2.19 15.85
N GLN A 428 3.07 3.06 16.81
CA GLN A 428 3.82 3.34 18.04
C GLN A 428 4.19 2.09 18.85
N ARG A 429 3.36 1.04 18.75
CA ARG A 429 3.48 -0.23 19.48
C ARG A 429 3.96 -1.40 18.62
N LEU A 430 4.15 -1.20 17.32
CA LEU A 430 4.45 -2.29 16.38
C LEU A 430 5.72 -3.04 16.78
N PHE A 431 6.81 -2.31 17.03
CA PHE A 431 8.10 -2.92 17.36
C PHE A 431 8.22 -3.44 18.78
N ASP A 432 7.21 -3.24 19.63
CA ASP A 432 7.16 -3.88 20.95
C ASP A 432 6.85 -5.38 20.83
N ILE A 433 6.26 -5.81 19.70
CA ILE A 433 5.80 -7.19 19.48
C ILE A 433 6.38 -7.82 18.21
N HIS A 434 6.61 -7.03 17.16
CA HIS A 434 7.03 -7.49 15.83
C HIS A 434 8.24 -8.43 15.88
N HIS A 435 8.13 -9.58 15.19
CA HIS A 435 9.15 -10.62 15.12
C HIS A 435 9.57 -11.22 16.47
N SER A 436 8.71 -11.19 17.50
CA SER A 436 9.02 -11.72 18.83
C SER A 436 7.95 -12.70 19.31
N ALA A 437 8.22 -13.38 20.41
CA ALA A 437 7.24 -14.23 21.07
C ALA A 437 6.01 -13.44 21.61
N ALA A 438 6.06 -12.10 21.64
CA ALA A 438 4.95 -11.26 22.07
C ALA A 438 3.95 -10.92 20.95
N ASP A 439 4.21 -11.29 19.69
CA ASP A 439 3.22 -11.12 18.62
C ASP A 439 2.12 -12.19 18.72
N THR A 440 1.13 -11.89 19.55
CA THR A 440 0.02 -12.78 19.91
C THR A 440 -1.33 -12.10 19.67
N PHE A 441 -2.38 -12.91 19.56
CA PHE A 441 -3.75 -12.53 19.25
C PHE A 441 -4.29 -11.44 20.20
N ASP A 442 -3.93 -11.50 21.48
CA ASP A 442 -4.35 -10.52 22.49
C ASP A 442 -3.77 -9.11 22.25
N LYS A 443 -2.81 -8.95 21.34
CA LYS A 443 -2.24 -7.66 20.95
C LYS A 443 -3.04 -6.94 19.88
N VAL A 444 -3.92 -7.65 19.17
CA VAL A 444 -4.71 -7.07 18.08
C VAL A 444 -6.06 -6.59 18.61
N SER A 445 -6.36 -5.31 18.39
CA SER A 445 -7.67 -4.75 18.73
C SER A 445 -8.69 -5.10 17.65
N LYS A 446 -9.76 -5.81 18.02
CA LYS A 446 -10.89 -6.11 17.13
C LYS A 446 -11.36 -4.87 16.37
N ARG A 447 -11.52 -3.75 17.08
CA ARG A 447 -12.07 -2.52 16.50
C ARG A 447 -11.13 -1.87 15.50
N GLU A 448 -9.83 -1.87 15.79
CA GLU A 448 -8.82 -1.28 14.91
C GLU A 448 -8.66 -2.13 13.63
N LEU A 449 -8.68 -3.45 13.80
CA LEU A 449 -8.64 -4.42 12.71
C LEU A 449 -9.80 -4.19 11.71
N GLU A 450 -11.04 -4.08 12.21
CA GLU A 450 -12.23 -3.81 11.39
C GLU A 450 -12.13 -2.44 10.67
N LEU A 451 -11.68 -1.40 11.37
CA LEU A 451 -11.48 -0.08 10.76
C LEU A 451 -10.48 -0.12 9.60
N GLY A 452 -9.41 -0.92 9.71
CA GLY A 452 -8.42 -1.08 8.64
C GLY A 452 -9.00 -1.79 7.42
N ALA A 453 -9.79 -2.86 7.62
CA ALA A 453 -10.51 -3.52 6.52
C ALA A 453 -11.46 -2.56 5.78
N ALA A 454 -12.21 -1.73 6.53
CA ALA A 454 -13.09 -0.72 5.95
C ALA A 454 -12.32 0.36 5.17
N ALA A 455 -11.18 0.84 5.70
CA ALA A 455 -10.36 1.84 5.02
C ALA A 455 -9.84 1.32 3.68
N LEU A 456 -9.26 0.11 3.66
CA LEU A 456 -8.77 -0.56 2.45
C LEU A 456 -9.88 -0.74 1.43
N ALA A 457 -11.01 -1.34 1.84
CA ALA A 457 -12.17 -1.52 0.97
C ALA A 457 -12.68 -0.20 0.41
N GLY A 458 -12.76 0.85 1.24
CA GLY A 458 -13.21 2.17 0.84
C GLY A 458 -12.35 2.82 -0.22
N MET A 459 -11.03 2.85 -0.03
CA MET A 459 -10.14 3.51 -0.99
C MET A 459 -10.02 2.70 -2.29
N ALA A 460 -10.05 1.36 -2.19
CA ALA A 460 -10.10 0.49 -3.36
C ALA A 460 -11.41 0.65 -4.14
N ALA A 461 -12.56 0.75 -3.47
CA ALA A 461 -13.86 0.99 -4.11
C ALA A 461 -13.86 2.30 -4.89
N LEU A 462 -13.45 3.41 -4.26
CA LEU A 462 -13.36 4.71 -4.94
C LEU A 462 -12.40 4.68 -6.13
N THR A 463 -11.29 3.95 -6.01
CA THR A 463 -10.33 3.78 -7.12
C THR A 463 -10.90 2.92 -8.24
N SER A 464 -11.67 1.90 -7.90
CA SER A 464 -12.34 1.03 -8.88
C SER A 464 -13.41 1.80 -9.66
N GLU A 465 -14.28 2.54 -8.98
CA GLU A 465 -15.39 3.27 -9.62
C GLU A 465 -14.89 4.42 -10.50
N HIS A 466 -13.95 5.23 -9.98
CA HIS A 466 -13.56 6.48 -10.62
C HIS A 466 -12.27 6.40 -11.42
N GLY A 467 -11.50 5.32 -11.29
CA GLY A 467 -10.22 5.16 -11.97
C GLY A 467 -9.13 6.11 -11.44
N LEU A 468 -8.09 6.30 -12.23
CA LEU A 468 -6.98 7.23 -11.93
C LEU A 468 -6.56 8.00 -13.19
N ASP A 469 -7.48 8.22 -14.11
CA ASP A 469 -7.16 8.97 -15.31
C ASP A 469 -7.11 10.46 -14.98
N VAL A 470 -5.99 11.07 -15.34
CA VAL A 470 -5.78 12.50 -15.20
C VAL A 470 -6.24 13.12 -16.51
N PRO A 471 -7.21 14.05 -16.49
CA PRO A 471 -7.63 14.73 -17.70
C PRO A 471 -6.42 15.35 -18.40
N ALA A 472 -6.34 15.18 -19.71
CA ALA A 472 -5.32 15.85 -20.50
C ALA A 472 -5.39 17.37 -20.27
N PRO A 473 -4.27 18.10 -20.28
CA PRO A 473 -4.20 19.50 -19.86
C PRO A 473 -4.77 20.47 -20.92
N PHE A 474 -5.98 20.21 -21.41
CA PHE A 474 -6.71 21.08 -22.34
C PHE A 474 -8.20 21.08 -22.02
N SER A 475 -8.89 22.15 -22.41
CA SER A 475 -10.35 22.23 -22.39
C SER A 475 -10.89 21.80 -23.75
N ASN A 476 -11.97 21.01 -23.79
CA ASN A 476 -12.63 20.64 -25.05
C ASN A 476 -13.09 21.88 -25.83
N ILE A 477 -13.56 22.90 -25.12
CA ILE A 477 -13.90 24.21 -25.68
C ILE A 477 -13.54 25.33 -24.69
N ARG A 478 -13.07 26.47 -25.20
CA ARG A 478 -12.84 27.69 -24.41
C ARG A 478 -13.23 28.92 -25.22
N SER A 479 -13.78 29.94 -24.57
CA SER A 479 -14.11 31.21 -25.22
C SER A 479 -13.15 32.34 -24.82
N ALA A 480 -12.95 33.25 -25.77
CA ALA A 480 -12.42 34.58 -25.55
C ALA A 480 -13.38 35.58 -26.22
N ARG A 481 -14.21 36.24 -25.40
CA ARG A 481 -15.36 37.03 -25.88
C ARG A 481 -16.30 36.17 -26.73
N GLN A 482 -16.66 36.63 -27.93
CA GLN A 482 -17.54 35.96 -28.88
C GLN A 482 -16.84 34.90 -29.75
N THR A 483 -15.54 34.63 -29.53
CA THR A 483 -14.80 33.61 -30.26
C THR A 483 -14.58 32.38 -29.38
N PHE A 484 -14.86 31.21 -29.93
CA PHE A 484 -14.78 29.93 -29.25
C PHE A 484 -13.78 29.02 -29.95
N PHE A 485 -12.93 28.37 -29.17
CA PHE A 485 -11.87 27.49 -29.62
C PHE A 485 -12.19 26.08 -29.15
N VAL A 486 -12.39 25.15 -30.08
CA VAL A 486 -12.59 23.73 -29.81
C VAL A 486 -11.25 23.03 -29.99
N ALA A 487 -10.79 22.32 -28.95
CA ALA A 487 -9.57 21.51 -29.02
C ALA A 487 -9.71 20.39 -30.08
N GLY A 488 -8.59 19.85 -30.55
CA GLY A 488 -8.60 18.79 -31.55
C GLY A 488 -9.43 17.58 -31.12
N GLN A 489 -10.41 17.22 -31.94
CA GLN A 489 -11.31 16.08 -31.73
C GLN A 489 -10.90 14.94 -32.66
N ILE A 490 -10.65 13.77 -32.06
CA ILE A 490 -10.38 12.52 -32.79
C ILE A 490 -11.64 11.64 -32.84
N GLY A 491 -11.67 10.66 -33.73
CA GLY A 491 -12.80 9.76 -33.93
C GLY A 491 -12.88 8.56 -32.97
N ILE A 492 -12.22 8.62 -31.81
CA ILE A 492 -12.18 7.53 -30.84
C ILE A 492 -13.05 7.90 -29.63
N ASN A 493 -14.16 7.19 -29.43
CA ASN A 493 -14.96 7.31 -28.21
C ASN A 493 -14.30 6.52 -27.06
N GLU A 494 -14.25 7.14 -25.88
CA GLU A 494 -13.76 6.49 -24.66
C GLU A 494 -14.67 5.30 -24.32
N GLY A 495 -14.13 4.07 -24.50
CA GLY A 495 -14.83 2.82 -24.20
C GLY A 495 -14.97 1.82 -25.35
N ARG A 496 -14.63 2.15 -26.61
CA ARG A 496 -14.66 1.18 -27.72
C ARG A 496 -13.40 1.18 -28.56
N GLY A 497 -12.49 0.27 -28.21
CA GLY A 497 -11.39 -0.13 -29.09
C GLY A 497 -11.88 -1.03 -30.22
N LYS A 498 -12.06 -0.47 -31.41
CA LYS A 498 -11.86 -1.16 -32.68
C LYS A 498 -11.51 -0.13 -33.74
N LYS A 499 -10.50 -0.41 -34.56
CA LYS A 499 -10.24 0.34 -35.78
C LYS A 499 -11.47 0.23 -36.67
N THR A 500 -12.27 1.29 -36.73
CA THR A 500 -13.36 1.49 -37.67
C THR A 500 -12.80 1.93 -39.03
N SER A 501 -13.64 2.03 -40.04
CA SER A 501 -13.25 2.65 -41.31
C SER A 501 -12.90 4.13 -41.10
N PHE A 502 -12.04 4.68 -41.97
CA PHE A 502 -11.66 6.10 -41.91
C PHE A 502 -12.88 7.06 -41.92
N LYS A 503 -13.93 6.72 -42.68
CA LYS A 503 -15.16 7.53 -42.75
C LYS A 503 -15.92 7.52 -41.43
N GLU A 504 -15.97 6.39 -40.73
CA GLU A 504 -16.60 6.29 -39.40
C GLU A 504 -15.81 7.10 -38.36
N GLU A 505 -14.48 7.01 -38.39
CA GLU A 505 -13.61 7.80 -37.52
C GLU A 505 -13.77 9.30 -37.78
N THR A 506 -13.83 9.71 -39.05
CA THR A 506 -14.09 11.11 -39.43
C THR A 506 -15.46 11.58 -38.98
N THR A 507 -16.49 10.74 -39.14
CA THR A 507 -17.86 11.05 -38.70
C THR A 507 -17.90 11.25 -37.19
N GLN A 508 -17.22 10.39 -36.44
CA GLN A 508 -17.13 10.50 -34.99
C GLN A 508 -16.37 11.77 -34.55
N ALA A 509 -15.25 12.10 -35.20
CA ALA A 509 -14.50 13.33 -34.90
C ALA A 509 -15.37 14.59 -35.08
N LEU A 510 -16.12 14.67 -36.18
CA LEU A 510 -17.05 15.77 -36.44
C LEU A 510 -18.25 15.79 -35.49
N THR A 511 -18.70 14.62 -35.04
CA THR A 511 -19.75 14.50 -34.01
C THR A 511 -19.26 15.02 -32.67
N ASN A 512 -18.01 14.71 -32.30
CA ASN A 512 -17.38 15.21 -31.08
C ASN A 512 -17.20 16.74 -31.14
N VAL A 513 -16.84 17.30 -32.30
CA VAL A 513 -16.85 18.76 -32.53
C VAL A 513 -18.24 19.35 -32.29
N GLN A 514 -19.29 18.75 -32.86
CA GLN A 514 -20.66 19.21 -32.67
C GLN A 514 -21.08 19.19 -31.19
N GLN A 515 -20.72 18.14 -30.45
CA GLN A 515 -21.01 18.02 -29.01
C GLN A 515 -20.24 19.08 -28.19
N ALA A 516 -18.97 19.32 -28.51
CA ALA A 516 -18.18 20.36 -27.85
C ALA A 516 -18.78 21.76 -28.08
N LEU A 517 -19.22 22.07 -29.30
CA LEU A 517 -19.92 23.32 -29.62
C LEU A 517 -21.25 23.43 -28.87
N ALA A 518 -22.05 22.36 -28.85
CA ALA A 518 -23.33 22.34 -28.16
C ALA A 518 -23.20 22.60 -26.66
N SER A 519 -22.10 22.15 -26.02
CA SER A 519 -21.82 22.44 -24.61
C SER A 519 -21.64 23.93 -24.29
N ALA A 520 -21.36 24.75 -25.31
CA ALA A 520 -21.28 26.21 -25.22
C ALA A 520 -22.49 26.92 -25.88
N GLY A 521 -23.55 26.19 -26.22
CA GLY A 521 -24.74 26.75 -26.87
C GLY A 521 -24.55 27.11 -28.35
N LEU A 522 -23.55 26.54 -29.02
CA LEU A 522 -23.22 26.78 -30.42
C LEU A 522 -23.61 25.60 -31.31
N THR A 523 -23.66 25.85 -32.60
CA THR A 523 -23.95 24.89 -33.66
C THR A 523 -22.79 24.84 -34.67
N LEU A 524 -22.84 23.88 -35.60
CA LEU A 524 -21.89 23.84 -36.71
C LEU A 524 -22.00 25.06 -37.64
N GLY A 525 -23.12 25.78 -37.62
CA GLY A 525 -23.32 27.02 -38.38
C GLY A 525 -22.48 28.20 -37.86
N ASP A 526 -22.05 28.14 -36.60
CA ASP A 526 -21.24 29.19 -35.97
C ASP A 526 -19.73 28.99 -36.24
N VAL A 527 -19.35 27.89 -36.87
CA VAL A 527 -17.95 27.57 -37.18
C VAL A 527 -17.47 28.45 -38.33
N VAL A 528 -16.37 29.16 -38.11
CA VAL A 528 -15.74 30.04 -39.11
C VAL A 528 -14.42 29.49 -39.65
N ASN A 529 -13.73 28.64 -38.88
CA ASN A 529 -12.50 27.98 -39.29
C ASN A 529 -12.44 26.53 -38.83
N VAL A 530 -11.94 25.64 -39.70
CA VAL A 530 -11.66 24.23 -39.43
C VAL A 530 -10.21 23.92 -39.75
N THR A 531 -9.49 23.34 -38.79
CA THR A 531 -8.14 22.80 -39.00
C THR A 531 -8.20 21.28 -38.90
N VAL A 532 -7.74 20.60 -39.94
CA VAL A 532 -7.79 19.14 -40.09
C VAL A 532 -6.38 18.57 -40.18
N TYR A 533 -6.09 17.57 -39.36
CA TYR A 533 -4.87 16.79 -39.43
C TYR A 533 -5.22 15.38 -39.89
N LEU A 534 -4.61 14.94 -40.99
CA LEU A 534 -4.75 13.56 -41.52
C LEU A 534 -3.44 12.80 -41.35
N ARG A 535 -3.51 11.52 -41.01
CA ARG A 535 -2.33 10.64 -41.04
C ARG A 535 -1.90 10.30 -42.48
N GLU A 536 -2.88 10.11 -43.36
CA GLU A 536 -2.65 9.65 -44.74
C GLU A 536 -3.40 10.54 -45.74
N ILE A 537 -2.69 11.36 -46.51
CA ILE A 537 -3.30 12.34 -47.43
C ILE A 537 -4.17 11.70 -48.51
N LYS A 538 -3.92 10.42 -48.86
CA LYS A 538 -4.74 9.64 -49.79
C LYS A 538 -6.21 9.54 -49.36
N GLN A 539 -6.52 9.77 -48.08
CA GLN A 539 -7.87 9.72 -47.52
C GLN A 539 -8.64 11.05 -47.67
N LEU A 540 -8.06 12.07 -48.32
CA LEU A 540 -8.66 13.40 -48.50
C LEU A 540 -10.06 13.35 -49.15
N ASN A 541 -10.26 12.48 -50.14
CA ASN A 541 -11.56 12.38 -50.83
C ASN A 541 -12.64 11.81 -49.92
N ASP A 542 -12.32 10.75 -49.17
CA ASP A 542 -13.21 10.17 -48.17
C ASP A 542 -13.55 11.17 -47.07
N PHE A 543 -12.57 11.98 -46.65
CA PHE A 543 -12.77 13.05 -45.68
C PHE A 543 -13.76 14.08 -46.22
N ASN A 544 -13.57 14.53 -47.45
CA ASN A 544 -14.44 15.52 -48.10
C ASN A 544 -15.88 14.98 -48.27
N GLU A 545 -16.06 13.69 -48.47
CA GLU A 545 -17.39 13.08 -48.56
C GLU A 545 -18.12 13.20 -47.22
N VAL A 546 -17.48 12.81 -46.12
CA VAL A 546 -18.06 12.93 -44.77
C VAL A 546 -18.23 14.40 -44.37
N TYR A 547 -17.24 15.24 -44.63
CA TYR A 547 -17.27 16.65 -44.25
C TYR A 547 -18.48 17.40 -44.84
N ARG A 548 -18.90 17.04 -46.06
CA ARG A 548 -20.09 17.63 -46.72
C ARG A 548 -21.42 17.23 -46.08
N THR A 549 -21.46 16.22 -45.21
CA THR A 549 -22.67 15.88 -44.46
C THR A 549 -22.82 16.71 -43.18
N PHE A 550 -21.73 17.33 -42.69
CA PHE A 550 -21.72 18.15 -41.48
C PHE A 550 -21.72 19.66 -41.77
N PHE A 551 -21.09 20.10 -42.86
CA PHE A 551 -21.04 21.50 -43.26
C PHE A 551 -21.68 21.71 -44.64
N SER A 552 -22.24 22.90 -44.86
CA SER A 552 -22.84 23.33 -46.13
C SER A 552 -22.27 24.68 -46.57
N ALA A 553 -22.53 25.10 -47.81
CA ALA A 553 -22.05 26.37 -48.33
C ALA A 553 -22.81 27.57 -47.72
N PRO A 554 -22.15 28.70 -47.39
CA PRO A 554 -20.71 28.93 -47.48
C PRO A 554 -19.95 28.11 -46.42
N TYR A 555 -18.97 27.32 -46.87
CA TYR A 555 -18.16 26.48 -45.98
C TYR A 555 -17.26 27.37 -45.11
N PRO A 556 -16.94 26.96 -43.86
CA PRO A 556 -15.93 27.65 -43.06
C PRO A 556 -14.57 27.61 -43.77
N ALA A 557 -13.70 28.56 -43.42
CA ALA A 557 -12.31 28.50 -43.84
C ALA A 557 -11.70 27.18 -43.38
N ARG A 558 -10.91 26.52 -44.22
CA ARG A 558 -10.38 25.19 -43.91
C ARG A 558 -8.90 25.07 -44.23
N THR A 559 -8.12 24.67 -43.23
CA THR A 559 -6.75 24.19 -43.39
C THR A 559 -6.71 22.69 -43.19
N LEU A 560 -6.01 21.96 -44.06
CA LEU A 560 -5.80 20.53 -43.93
C LEU A 560 -4.32 20.21 -44.16
N VAL A 561 -3.74 19.43 -43.25
CA VAL A 561 -2.33 19.01 -43.33
C VAL A 561 -2.19 17.52 -43.06
N GLN A 562 -1.20 16.88 -43.71
CA GLN A 562 -0.79 15.53 -43.34
C GLN A 562 0.21 15.59 -42.18
N VAL A 563 0.08 14.70 -41.20
CA VAL A 563 1.00 14.55 -40.06
C VAL A 563 1.54 13.13 -39.96
N ASP A 564 2.71 12.96 -39.33
CA ASP A 564 3.33 11.63 -39.15
C ASP A 564 2.49 10.72 -38.25
N LYS A 565 2.03 11.24 -37.10
CA LYS A 565 1.23 10.52 -36.10
C LYS A 565 0.25 11.44 -35.38
N LEU A 566 -0.83 10.86 -34.90
CA LEU A 566 -1.82 11.48 -34.02
C LEU A 566 -1.91 10.68 -32.71
N VAL A 567 -2.40 11.33 -31.66
CA VAL A 567 -2.64 10.69 -30.35
C VAL A 567 -3.61 9.50 -30.51
N LYS A 568 -3.40 8.46 -29.69
CA LYS A 568 -4.19 7.20 -29.74
C LYS A 568 -4.23 6.54 -31.13
N ASP A 569 -3.20 6.77 -31.98
CA ASP A 569 -3.10 6.22 -33.35
C ASP A 569 -4.26 6.62 -34.28
N ALA A 570 -4.94 7.74 -33.99
CA ALA A 570 -6.04 8.23 -34.81
C ALA A 570 -5.64 8.48 -36.27
N ALA A 571 -6.59 8.33 -37.19
CA ALA A 571 -6.42 8.65 -38.61
C ALA A 571 -6.73 10.13 -38.93
N VAL A 572 -7.54 10.78 -38.09
CA VAL A 572 -7.97 12.18 -38.26
C VAL A 572 -8.16 12.89 -36.91
N GLU A 573 -7.74 14.16 -36.86
CA GLU A 573 -8.00 15.09 -35.75
C GLU A 573 -8.52 16.42 -36.31
N ILE A 574 -9.59 16.96 -35.71
CA ILE A 574 -10.27 18.16 -36.20
C ILE A 574 -10.43 19.18 -35.07
N SER A 575 -9.87 20.38 -35.25
CA SER A 575 -10.10 21.53 -34.36
C SER A 575 -10.89 22.60 -35.10
N VAL A 576 -11.75 23.32 -34.38
CA VAL A 576 -12.56 24.40 -34.96
C VAL A 576 -12.50 25.68 -34.15
N VAL A 577 -12.67 26.79 -34.86
CA VAL A 577 -12.96 28.10 -34.26
C VAL A 577 -14.37 28.51 -34.67
N ALA A 578 -15.17 28.89 -33.70
CA ALA A 578 -16.54 29.37 -33.90
C ALA A 578 -16.69 30.81 -33.41
N GLY A 579 -17.62 31.55 -34.01
CA GLY A 579 -17.97 32.91 -33.63
C GLY A 579 -19.48 33.09 -33.62
N ASN A 580 -19.99 33.77 -32.59
CA ASN A 580 -21.41 34.14 -32.46
C ASN A 580 -21.56 35.66 -32.36
#